data_AF-A0A431R6N8-F1
#
_entry.id   AF-A0A431R6N8-F1
#
_cell.length_a   1.000
_cell.length_b   1.000
_cell.length_c   1.000
_cell.angle_alpha   90.00
_cell.angle_beta   90.00
_cell.angle_gamma   90.00
#
_symmetry.space_group_name_H-M   'P 1'
#
loop_
_entity.id
_entity.type
_entity.pdbx_description
1 polymer ?
#
loop_
_entity_poly.entity_id
_entity_poly.type
_entity_poly.pdbx_seq_one_letter_code
_entity_poly.pdbx_strand_id
1 'polypeptide(L)'
;MINVKLWDKDGDMNADAKMGMGMPANMSMAMMKIQLDKKVVPAGKVTFDVTNTSKATVHEMIVVPVTDPQKTTLPYISNENRVDEDAAGHLGEVSELDPGKSGSLTLDLKPGFYAVFCNIPDHFMNGMWATIKVQ
;
A
#
# COMPACT_ATOMS: atom_id res chain seq x y z
N MET A 1 0.28 -15.48 6.92
CA MET A 1 -0.98 -14.96 6.35
C MET A 1 -1.38 -13.69 7.07
N ILE A 2 -1.67 -12.65 6.30
CA ILE A 2 -2.03 -11.30 6.73
C ILE A 2 -3.32 -10.96 5.99
N ASN A 3 -4.34 -10.53 6.71
CA ASN A 3 -5.55 -10.01 6.08
C ASN A 3 -5.35 -8.53 5.78
N VAL A 4 -5.59 -8.14 4.54
CA VAL A 4 -5.44 -6.78 4.03
C VAL A 4 -6.80 -6.27 3.57
N LYS A 5 -7.19 -5.10 4.07
CA LYS A 5 -8.37 -4.38 3.59
C LYS A 5 -7.95 -3.12 2.87
N LEU A 6 -8.42 -2.97 1.64
CA LEU A 6 -8.35 -1.75 0.87
C LEU A 6 -9.64 -0.98 1.15
N TRP A 7 -9.53 0.25 1.64
CA TRP A 7 -10.67 1.03 2.10
C TRP A 7 -10.52 2.49 1.72
N ASP A 8 -11.65 3.13 1.42
CA ASP A 8 -11.76 4.56 1.22
C ASP A 8 -13.03 5.13 1.86
N LYS A 9 -13.07 6.45 1.98
CA LYS A 9 -14.25 7.20 2.40
C LYS A 9 -15.14 7.51 1.18
N ASP A 10 -15.88 6.50 0.73
CA ASP A 10 -16.88 6.60 -0.34
C ASP A 10 -16.36 7.20 -1.67
N GLY A 11 -15.10 6.93 -2.01
CA GLY A 11 -14.42 7.41 -3.22
C GLY A 11 -13.90 8.85 -3.14
N ASP A 12 -14.03 9.52 -1.99
CA ASP A 12 -13.48 10.86 -1.80
C ASP A 12 -11.94 10.83 -1.91
N MET A 13 -11.42 11.65 -2.82
CA MET A 13 -9.99 11.91 -2.99
C MET A 13 -9.70 13.39 -2.90
N ASN A 14 -8.51 13.72 -2.39
CA ASN A 14 -7.94 15.05 -2.48
C ASN A 14 -6.77 15.01 -3.46
N ALA A 15 -6.93 15.66 -4.62
CA ALA A 15 -5.87 15.76 -5.63
C ALA A 15 -4.63 16.51 -5.13
N ASP A 16 -4.78 17.37 -4.11
CA ASP A 16 -3.68 18.09 -3.48
C ASP A 16 -3.11 17.38 -2.24
N ALA A 17 -3.52 16.13 -2.00
CA ALA A 17 -3.02 15.35 -0.87
C ALA A 17 -1.51 15.14 -0.99
N LYS A 18 -0.79 15.38 0.11
CA LYS A 18 0.66 15.17 0.22
C LYS A 18 0.98 14.14 1.29
N MET A 19 0.25 13.03 1.25
CA MET A 19 0.26 11.99 2.30
C MET A 19 1.00 10.72 1.88
N GLY A 20 1.85 10.79 0.85
CA GLY A 20 2.75 9.69 0.49
C GLY A 20 3.76 9.36 1.59
N MET A 21 4.35 8.17 1.52
CA MET A 21 5.34 7.70 2.48
C MET A 21 6.53 8.67 2.62
N GLY A 22 6.90 8.98 3.86
CA GLY A 22 8.00 9.91 4.17
C GLY A 22 7.63 11.39 4.12
N MET A 23 6.38 11.73 3.76
CA MET A 23 5.89 13.12 3.80
C MET A 23 5.37 13.50 5.19
N PRO A 24 5.53 14.77 5.62
CA PRO A 24 4.94 15.26 6.86
C PRO A 24 3.43 15.47 6.69
N ALA A 25 2.64 14.43 6.92
CA ALA A 25 1.19 14.45 6.80
C ALA A 25 0.47 13.93 8.05
N ASN A 26 -0.71 14.51 8.34
CA ASN A 26 -1.59 13.97 9.36
C ASN A 26 -2.41 12.81 8.78
N MET A 27 -1.94 11.58 8.95
CA MET A 27 -2.59 10.36 8.45
C MET A 27 -3.98 10.09 9.04
N SER A 28 -4.41 10.82 10.08
CA SER A 28 -5.81 10.74 10.54
C SER A 28 -6.80 11.35 9.53
N MET A 29 -6.31 12.24 8.66
CA MET A 29 -7.08 12.89 7.59
C MET A 29 -7.04 12.11 6.26
N ALA A 30 -6.32 10.99 6.20
CA ALA A 30 -6.26 10.16 5.01
C ALA A 30 -7.65 9.58 4.68
N MET A 31 -8.11 9.83 3.46
CA MET A 31 -9.41 9.38 2.96
C MET A 31 -9.34 7.97 2.38
N MET A 32 -8.14 7.46 2.11
CA MET A 32 -7.85 6.12 1.61
C MET A 32 -6.83 5.42 2.50
N LYS A 33 -6.97 4.11 2.70
CA LYS A 33 -6.13 3.33 3.62
C LYS A 33 -5.90 1.90 3.12
N ILE A 34 -4.70 1.41 3.39
CA ILE A 34 -4.43 -0.04 3.46
C ILE A 34 -4.40 -0.42 4.93
N GLN A 35 -5.27 -1.34 5.33
CA GLN A 35 -5.33 -1.85 6.70
C GLN A 35 -4.80 -3.27 6.75
N LEU A 36 -3.69 -3.46 7.47
CA LEU A 36 -3.14 -4.76 7.79
C LEU A 36 -3.63 -5.21 9.17
N ASP A 37 -4.09 -6.46 9.28
CA ASP A 37 -4.40 -7.07 10.59
C ASP A 37 -3.14 -7.33 11.44
N LYS A 38 -1.98 -7.40 10.78
CA LYS A 38 -0.67 -7.64 11.38
C LYS A 38 0.36 -6.64 10.85
N LYS A 39 1.11 -6.04 11.77
CA LYS A 39 2.23 -5.13 11.44
C LYS A 39 3.60 -5.80 11.54
N VAL A 40 3.66 -6.97 12.18
CA VAL A 40 4.88 -7.76 12.35
C VAL A 40 4.57 -9.22 12.05
N VAL A 41 5.37 -9.86 11.21
CA VAL A 41 5.23 -11.28 10.85
C VAL A 41 6.58 -11.99 10.81
N PRO A 42 6.62 -13.33 10.95
CA PRO A 42 7.84 -14.10 10.75
C PRO A 42 8.37 -14.00 9.31
N ALA A 43 9.68 -14.10 9.14
CA ALA A 43 10.32 -14.29 7.84
C ALA A 43 9.96 -15.62 7.17
N GLY A 44 10.11 -15.67 5.84
CA GLY A 44 9.76 -16.80 4.99
C GLY A 44 8.52 -16.53 4.14
N LYS A 45 7.73 -17.57 3.87
CA LYS A 45 6.49 -17.46 3.08
C LYS A 45 5.42 -16.64 3.80
N VAL A 46 5.17 -15.44 3.29
CA VAL A 46 4.14 -14.52 3.76
C VAL A 46 3.07 -14.37 2.69
N THR A 47 1.83 -14.74 3.02
CA THR A 47 0.65 -14.50 2.18
C THR A 47 -0.10 -13.26 2.66
N PHE A 48 -0.42 -12.37 1.73
CA PHE A 48 -1.35 -11.26 1.87
C PHE A 48 -2.68 -11.66 1.23
N ASP A 49 -3.74 -11.75 2.02
CA ASP A 49 -5.11 -11.95 1.53
C ASP A 49 -5.81 -10.61 1.50
N VAL A 50 -6.03 -10.11 0.30
CA VAL A 50 -6.44 -8.73 0.03
C VAL A 50 -7.91 -8.71 -0.33
N THR A 51 -8.66 -7.82 0.30
CA THR A 51 -10.06 -7.55 -0.05
C THR A 51 -10.27 -6.07 -0.24
N ASN A 52 -10.86 -5.70 -1.37
CA ASN A 52 -11.35 -4.36 -1.56
C ASN A 52 -12.70 -4.19 -0.86
N THR A 53 -12.71 -3.38 0.20
CA THR A 53 -13.87 -3.10 1.04
C THR A 53 -14.51 -1.75 0.75
N SER A 54 -14.03 -1.05 -0.30
CA SER A 54 -14.68 0.14 -0.82
C SER A 54 -16.08 -0.18 -1.38
N LYS A 55 -16.88 0.86 -1.61
CA LYS A 55 -18.19 0.73 -2.28
C LYS A 55 -18.11 0.92 -3.78
N ALA A 56 -17.14 1.69 -4.27
CA ALA A 56 -17.11 2.16 -5.67
C ALA A 56 -15.69 2.19 -6.27
N THR A 57 -14.66 2.42 -5.46
CA THR A 57 -13.30 2.63 -5.96
C THR A 57 -12.56 1.32 -6.17
N VAL A 58 -11.92 1.16 -7.33
CA VAL A 58 -10.97 0.07 -7.59
C VAL A 58 -9.69 0.32 -6.80
N HIS A 59 -9.09 -0.74 -6.27
CA HIS A 59 -7.84 -0.66 -5.53
C HIS A 59 -6.91 -1.82 -5.84
N GLU A 60 -5.62 -1.62 -5.70
CA GLU A 60 -4.60 -2.65 -5.80
C GLU A 60 -3.71 -2.67 -4.55
N MET A 61 -2.85 -3.68 -4.46
CA MET A 61 -1.82 -3.75 -3.42
C MET A 61 -0.49 -4.19 -4.02
N ILE A 62 0.54 -3.38 -3.83
CA ILE A 62 1.92 -3.63 -4.27
C ILE A 62 2.82 -3.73 -3.04
N VAL A 63 3.83 -4.59 -3.09
CA VAL A 63 4.82 -4.76 -2.01
C VAL A 63 6.21 -4.36 -2.48
N VAL A 64 6.87 -3.45 -1.76
CA VAL A 64 8.26 -3.04 -2.02
C VAL A 64 9.09 -3.11 -0.73
N PRO A 65 10.40 -3.43 -0.78
CA PRO A 65 11.28 -3.32 0.37
C PRO A 65 11.53 -1.84 0.73
N VAL A 66 11.68 -1.56 2.03
CA VAL A 66 12.09 -0.23 2.52
C VAL A 66 13.16 -0.36 3.59
N THR A 67 14.07 0.61 3.66
CA THR A 67 15.20 0.59 4.61
C THR A 67 14.79 1.08 5.99
N ASP A 68 14.10 2.21 6.04
CA ASP A 68 13.53 2.80 7.25
C ASP A 68 12.10 3.28 6.97
N PRO A 69 11.05 2.64 7.54
CA PRO A 69 9.66 2.98 7.24
C PRO A 69 9.27 4.41 7.63
N GLN A 70 10.05 5.11 8.46
CA GLN A 70 9.77 6.49 8.86
C GLN A 70 10.48 7.54 7.99
N LYS A 71 11.57 7.14 7.31
CA LYS A 71 12.41 8.06 6.53
C LYS A 71 12.43 7.75 5.04
N THR A 72 12.00 6.56 4.64
CA THR A 72 11.97 6.16 3.24
C THR A 72 10.91 6.98 2.51
N THR A 73 11.32 7.58 1.40
CA THR A 73 10.42 8.11 0.38
C THR A 73 10.55 7.20 -0.83
N LEU A 74 9.41 6.72 -1.34
CA LEU A 74 9.41 5.92 -2.56
C LEU A 74 9.65 6.83 -3.78
N PRO A 75 10.36 6.34 -4.82
CA PRO A 75 10.53 7.10 -6.05
C PRO A 75 9.15 7.37 -6.68
N TYR A 76 8.90 8.60 -7.10
CA TYR A 76 7.57 9.04 -7.51
C TYR A 76 7.61 9.80 -8.84
N ILE A 77 6.71 9.44 -9.73
CA ILE A 77 6.54 10.00 -11.08
C ILE A 77 5.39 11.00 -11.02
N SER A 78 5.72 12.27 -10.76
CA SER A 78 4.71 13.31 -10.49
C SER A 78 3.76 13.60 -11.65
N ASN A 79 4.15 13.34 -12.90
CA ASN A 79 3.26 13.51 -14.07
C ASN A 79 2.27 12.36 -14.25
N GLU A 80 2.50 11.22 -13.58
CA GLU A 80 1.62 10.04 -13.62
C GLU A 80 0.81 9.89 -12.34
N ASN A 81 1.15 10.66 -11.30
CA ASN A 81 0.64 10.53 -9.94
C ASN A 81 0.85 9.12 -9.34
N ARG A 82 1.97 8.49 -9.69
CA ARG A 82 2.32 7.12 -9.28
C ARG A 82 3.73 7.01 -8.71
N VAL A 83 3.94 6.03 -7.86
CA VAL A 83 5.26 5.52 -7.48
C VAL A 83 5.88 4.81 -8.71
N ASP A 84 7.17 5.02 -8.92
CA ASP A 84 7.97 4.23 -9.87
C ASP A 84 8.25 2.85 -9.25
N GLU A 85 7.44 1.87 -9.60
CA GLU A 85 7.49 0.52 -9.00
C GLU A 85 8.78 -0.23 -9.32
N ASP A 86 9.35 0.00 -10.51
CA ASP A 86 10.61 -0.61 -10.93
C ASP A 86 11.77 -0.03 -10.12
N ALA A 87 11.84 1.31 -10.00
CA ALA A 87 12.84 1.96 -9.17
C ALA A 87 12.67 1.67 -7.68
N ALA A 88 11.43 1.38 -7.22
CA ALA A 88 11.14 0.98 -5.85
C ALA A 88 11.45 -0.50 -5.57
N GLY A 89 11.71 -1.31 -6.61
CA GLY A 89 12.01 -2.74 -6.48
C GLY A 89 10.80 -3.56 -6.05
N HIS A 90 9.67 -3.42 -6.75
CA HIS A 90 8.46 -4.19 -6.49
C HIS A 90 8.75 -5.70 -6.42
N LEU A 91 8.11 -6.36 -5.47
CA LEU A 91 8.25 -7.80 -5.23
C LEU A 91 7.05 -8.59 -5.74
N GLY A 92 5.95 -7.90 -5.99
CA GLY A 92 4.70 -8.46 -6.48
C GLY A 92 3.50 -7.62 -6.06
N GLU A 93 2.35 -7.98 -6.62
CA GLU A 93 1.10 -7.26 -6.45
C GLU A 93 -0.13 -8.17 -6.37
N VAL A 94 -1.23 -7.60 -5.87
CA VAL A 94 -2.59 -8.02 -6.20
C VAL A 94 -3.18 -6.91 -7.06
N SER A 95 -3.27 -7.16 -8.36
CA SER A 95 -3.73 -6.19 -9.34
C SER A 95 -5.21 -5.84 -9.11
N GLU A 96 -5.55 -4.60 -9.45
CA GLU A 96 -6.90 -4.01 -9.59
C GLU A 96 -8.08 -4.90 -9.15
N LEU A 97 -8.53 -4.70 -7.92
CA LEU A 97 -9.72 -5.33 -7.34
C LEU A 97 -10.91 -4.37 -7.43
N ASP A 98 -11.97 -4.79 -8.11
CA ASP A 98 -13.28 -4.13 -8.02
C ASP A 98 -13.81 -4.13 -6.57
N PRO A 99 -14.75 -3.21 -6.23
CA PRO A 99 -15.43 -3.21 -4.94
C PRO A 99 -15.98 -4.60 -4.56
N GLY A 100 -15.64 -5.06 -3.35
CA GLY A 100 -16.04 -6.36 -2.82
C GLY A 100 -15.28 -7.57 -3.38
N LYS A 101 -14.28 -7.38 -4.25
CA LYS A 101 -13.42 -8.46 -4.74
C LYS A 101 -12.21 -8.68 -3.85
N SER A 102 -11.62 -9.86 -4.00
CA SER A 102 -10.46 -10.29 -3.24
C SER A 102 -9.43 -10.95 -4.16
N GLY A 103 -8.18 -10.90 -3.74
CA GLY A 103 -7.06 -11.60 -4.35
C GLY A 103 -6.02 -11.93 -3.29
N SER A 104 -4.96 -12.64 -3.68
CA SER A 104 -3.88 -12.97 -2.76
C SER A 104 -2.52 -12.94 -3.43
N LEU A 105 -1.51 -12.63 -2.61
CA LEU A 105 -0.11 -12.60 -3.01
C LEU A 105 0.72 -13.32 -1.97
N THR A 106 1.52 -14.29 -2.39
CA THR A 106 2.48 -14.99 -1.53
C THR A 106 3.89 -14.66 -1.94
N LEU A 107 4.67 -14.10 -1.01
CA LEU A 107 6.08 -13.76 -1.20
C LEU A 107 6.95 -14.52 -0.20
N ASP A 108 8.19 -14.81 -0.58
CA ASP A 108 9.22 -15.29 0.35
C ASP A 108 10.03 -14.09 0.87
N LEU A 109 9.64 -13.57 2.05
CA LEU A 109 10.16 -12.31 2.58
C LEU A 109 11.29 -12.56 3.58
N LYS A 110 12.41 -11.87 3.37
CA LYS A 110 13.54 -11.83 4.32
C LYS A 110 13.22 -10.90 5.50
N PRO A 111 13.90 -11.06 6.65
CA PRO A 111 13.82 -10.07 7.72
C PRO A 111 14.09 -8.65 7.21
N GLY A 112 13.26 -7.69 7.57
CA GLY A 112 13.32 -6.33 7.06
C GLY A 112 11.99 -5.57 7.18
N PHE A 113 11.93 -4.40 6.54
CA PHE A 113 10.71 -3.61 6.43
C PHE A 113 10.23 -3.57 4.99
N TYR A 114 8.92 -3.52 4.81
CA TYR A 114 8.28 -3.44 3.50
C TYR A 114 7.16 -2.41 3.55
N ALA A 115 7.00 -1.67 2.47
CA ALA A 115 5.81 -0.87 2.23
C ALA A 115 4.80 -1.70 1.43
N VAL A 116 3.54 -1.57 1.80
CA VAL A 116 2.39 -2.01 1.02
C VAL A 116 1.62 -0.78 0.59
N PHE A 117 1.26 -0.65 -0.67
CA PHE A 117 0.58 0.55 -1.17
C PHE A 117 -0.30 0.26 -2.38
N CYS A 118 -1.20 1.18 -2.68
CA CYS A 118 -1.99 1.19 -3.90
C CYS A 118 -1.38 2.27 -4.82
N ASN A 119 -1.12 1.92 -6.08
CA ASN A 119 -0.43 2.78 -7.02
C ASN A 119 -1.33 3.29 -8.15
N ILE A 120 -2.65 3.07 -8.06
CA ILE A 120 -3.63 3.79 -8.88
C ILE A 120 -3.39 5.30 -8.68
N PRO A 121 -3.50 6.13 -9.75
CA PRO A 121 -3.11 7.53 -9.68
C PRO A 121 -3.74 8.23 -8.48
N ASP A 122 -2.93 9.02 -7.78
CA ASP A 122 -3.28 9.79 -6.58
C ASP A 122 -3.57 8.97 -5.30
N HIS A 123 -3.78 7.66 -5.36
CA HIS A 123 -4.13 6.85 -4.18
C HIS A 123 -3.00 6.83 -3.14
N PHE A 124 -1.75 6.61 -3.57
CA PHE A 124 -0.59 6.64 -2.68
C PHE A 124 -0.46 7.98 -1.94
N MET A 125 -0.64 9.09 -2.66
CA MET A 125 -0.55 10.44 -2.12
C MET A 125 -1.76 10.82 -1.25
N ASN A 126 -2.88 10.12 -1.41
CA ASN A 126 -4.05 10.19 -0.53
C ASN A 126 -3.92 9.33 0.74
N GLY A 127 -2.75 8.75 0.97
CA GLY A 127 -2.40 8.02 2.18
C GLY A 127 -2.63 6.52 2.09
N MET A 128 -2.84 5.99 0.89
CA MET A 128 -3.12 4.57 0.66
C MET A 128 -1.86 3.70 0.69
N TRP A 129 -1.18 3.68 1.84
CA TRP A 129 -0.04 2.85 2.11
C TRP A 129 0.00 2.41 3.58
N ALA A 130 0.73 1.34 3.86
CA ALA A 130 1.08 0.90 5.20
C ALA A 130 2.46 0.24 5.19
N THR A 131 2.99 -0.08 6.36
CA THR A 131 4.28 -0.76 6.51
C THR A 131 4.16 -2.02 7.31
N ILE A 132 4.92 -3.03 6.93
CA ILE A 132 5.03 -4.29 7.65
C ILE A 132 6.49 -4.60 7.98
N LYS A 133 6.73 -5.10 9.19
CA LYS A 133 8.01 -5.64 9.63
C LYS A 133 8.00 -7.17 9.48
N VAL A 134 9.06 -7.71 8.91
CA VAL A 134 9.32 -9.14 8.81
C VAL A 134 10.53 -9.47 9.68
N GLN A 135 10.47 -10.50 10.53
CA GLN A 135 11.55 -10.85 11.47
C GLN A 135 11.70 -12.34 11.73
#